data_AF-A0A8J6E595-F1
#
_entry.id   AF-A0A8J6E595-F1
#
_cell.length_a   1.000
_cell.length_b   1.000
_cell.length_c   1.000
_cell.angle_alpha   90.00
_cell.angle_beta   90.00
_cell.angle_gamma   90.00
#
_symmetry.space_group_name_H-M   'P 1'
#
loop_
_entity.id
_entity.type
_entity.pdbx_description
1 polymer ?
#
loop_
_entity_poly.entity_id
_entity_poly.type
_entity_poly.pdbx_seq_one_letter_code
_entity_poly.pdbx_strand_id
1 'polypeptide(L)' 'RLPVPKLEDTIKRYLNAQRPLLDDEQFRKTEQLAHNFQSGVGKQLHEELVLQDQQNKHTSYISGNPPS' A
#
# COMPACT_ATOMS: atom_id res chain seq x y z
N ARG A 1 -5.53 -16.47 6.31
CA ARG A 1 -5.49 -15.41 5.28
C ARG A 1 -4.38 -14.45 5.64
N LEU A 2 -3.64 -13.94 4.66
CA LEU A 2 -2.65 -12.90 4.95
C LEU A 2 -3.38 -11.60 5.31
N PRO A 3 -3.06 -10.96 6.44
CA PRO A 3 -3.66 -9.68 6.79
C PRO A 3 -3.22 -8.61 5.78
N VAL A 4 -4.14 -7.73 5.40
CA VAL A 4 -3.76 -6.51 4.67
C VAL A 4 -2.94 -5.64 5.63
N PRO A 5 -1.67 -5.31 5.30
CA PRO A 5 -0.84 -4.48 6.15
C PRO A 5 -1.40 -3.06 6.23
N LYS A 6 -1.16 -2.35 7.34
CA LYS A 6 -1.54 -0.94 7.46
C LYS A 6 -0.87 -0.12 6.35
N LEU A 7 -1.61 0.83 5.78
CA LEU A 7 -1.09 1.72 4.75
C LEU A 7 0.17 2.47 5.21
N GLU A 8 0.18 2.98 6.45
CA GLU A 8 1.33 3.68 7.04
C GLU A 8 2.58 2.80 7.12
N ASP A 9 2.45 1.57 7.61
CA ASP A 9 3.57 0.62 7.68
C ASP A 9 4.10 0.27 6.29
N THR A 10 3.21 0.18 5.31
CA THR A 10 3.55 -0.11 3.91
C THR A 10 4.34 1.06 3.30
N ILE A 11 3.89 2.29 3.50
CA ILE A 11 4.58 3.50 3.04
C ILE A 11 5.95 3.63 3.69
N LYS A 12 6.06 3.40 4.99
CA LYS A 12 7.33 3.42 5.71
C LYS A 12 8.32 2.38 5.16
N ARG A 13 7.87 1.15 4.95
CA ARG A 13 8.71 0.07 4.36
C ARG A 13 9.13 0.40 2.94
N TYR A 14 8.23 0.96 2.14
CA TYR A 14 8.53 1.42 0.78
C TYR A 14 9.63 2.49 0.79
N LEU A 15 9.49 3.55 1.59
CA LEU A 15 10.49 4.61 1.68
C LEU A 15 11.85 4.08 2.18
N ASN A 16 11.85 3.21 3.19
CA ASN A 16 13.09 2.58 3.66
C ASN A 16 13.81 1.78 2.57
N ALA A 17 13.06 1.10 1.69
CA ALA A 17 13.62 0.35 0.57
C ALA A 17 14.14 1.27 -0.55
N GLN A 18 13.53 2.45 -0.74
CA GLN A 18 13.98 3.43 -1.73
C GLN A 18 15.20 4.24 -1.27
N ARG A 19 15.35 4.49 0.04
CA ARG A 19 16.44 5.33 0.57
C ARG A 19 17.85 4.96 0.08
N PRO A 20 18.30 3.69 0.07
CA PRO A 20 19.63 3.34 -0.43
C PRO A 20 19.77 3.40 -1.96
N LEU A 21 18.67 3.56 -2.70
CA LEU A 21 18.64 3.52 -4.17
C LEU A 21 18.60 4.91 -4.80
N LEU A 22 18.21 5.93 -4.02
CA LEU A 22 17.92 7.27 -4.51
C LEU A 22 18.87 8.29 -3.87
N ASP A 23 19.24 9.30 -4.65
CA ASP A 23 19.84 10.51 -4.09
C ASP A 23 18.83 11.32 -3.26
N ASP A 24 19.30 12.37 -2.58
CA ASP A 24 18.47 13.14 -1.65
C ASP A 24 17.32 13.89 -2.35
N GLU A 25 17.51 14.36 -3.59
CA GLU A 25 16.46 15.09 -4.33
C GLU A 25 15.37 14.11 -4.79
N GLN A 26 15.78 12.99 -5.37
CA GLN A 26 14.88 11.91 -5.78
C GLN A 26 14.11 11.34 -4.58
N PHE A 27 14.79 11.14 -3.45
CA PHE A 27 14.16 10.66 -2.23
C PHE A 27 13.12 11.66 -1.71
N ARG A 28 13.46 12.96 -1.63
CA ARG A 28 12.50 13.99 -1.16
C ARG A 28 11.24 14.03 -2.02
N LYS A 29 11.38 13.94 -3.35
CA LYS A 29 10.22 13.86 -4.26
C LYS A 29 9.40 12.60 -4.02
N THR A 30 10.06 11.47 -3.80
CA THR A 30 9.43 10.16 -3.55
C THR A 30 8.67 10.16 -2.22
N GLU A 31 9.28 10.71 -1.16
CA GLU A 31 8.68 10.88 0.15
C GLU A 31 7.41 11.74 0.09
N GLN A 32 7.48 12.88 -0.60
CA GLN A 32 6.30 13.73 -0.80
C GLN A 32 5.16 13.01 -1.53
N LEU A 33 5.48 12.28 -2.60
CA LEU A 33 4.48 11.51 -3.35
C LEU A 33 3.87 10.39 -2.51
N ALA A 34 4.68 9.67 -1.73
CA ALA A 34 4.23 8.60 -0.87
C ALA A 34 3.29 9.12 0.24
N HIS A 35 3.60 10.25 0.85
CA HIS A 35 2.73 10.88 1.85
C HIS A 35 1.46 11.48 1.25
N ASN A 36 1.53 12.05 0.04
CA ASN A 36 0.34 12.50 -0.68
C ASN A 36 -0.57 11.33 -1.04
N PHE A 37 0.01 10.19 -1.45
CA PHE A 37 -0.74 8.97 -1.68
C PHE A 37 -1.38 8.45 -0.39
N GLN A 38 -0.61 8.37 0.70
CA GLN A 38 -1.09 7.92 2.01
C GLN A 38 -2.28 8.74 2.54
N SER A 39 -2.22 10.06 2.39
CA SER A 39 -3.26 10.97 2.89
C SER A 39 -4.40 11.22 1.90
N GLY A 40 -4.20 10.90 0.62
CA GLY A 40 -5.18 11.07 -0.45
C GLY A 40 -5.73 9.74 -0.97
N VAL A 41 -5.58 9.51 -2.29
CA VAL A 41 -6.19 8.37 -3.00
C VAL A 41 -5.80 7.01 -2.43
N GLY A 42 -4.60 6.86 -1.88
CA GLY A 42 -4.14 5.60 -1.28
C GLY A 42 -4.95 5.19 -0.05
N LYS A 43 -5.49 6.15 0.70
CA LYS A 43 -6.39 5.85 1.82
C LYS A 43 -7.69 5.21 1.34
N GLN A 44 -8.32 5.79 0.31
CA GLN A 44 -9.56 5.29 -0.27
C GLN A 44 -9.37 3.88 -0.85
N LEU A 45 -8.31 3.69 -1.64
CA LEU A 45 -7.96 2.39 -2.20
C LEU A 45 -7.67 1.33 -1.12
N HIS A 46 -7.05 1.72 -0.01
CA HIS A 46 -6.79 0.81 1.11
C HIS A 46 -8.08 0.41 1.84
N GLU A 47 -9.01 1.34 2.02
CA GLU A 47 -10.33 1.05 2.58
C GLU A 47 -11.10 0.06 1.70
N GLU A 48 -11.12 0.27 0.38
CA GLU A 48 -11.71 -0.67 -0.59
C GLU A 48 -11.05 -2.05 -0.54
N LEU A 49 -9.72 -2.11 -0.49
CA LEU A 49 -8.96 -3.37 -0.39
C LEU A 49 -9.30 -4.13 0.90
N VAL A 50 -9.42 -3.45 2.03
CA VAL A 50 -9.79 -4.05 3.32
C VAL A 50 -11.23 -4.58 3.27
N LEU A 51 -12.16 -3.82 2.69
CA LEU A 51 -13.55 -4.26 2.50
C LEU A 51 -13.62 -5.51 1.61
N GLN A 52 -12.90 -5.51 0.49
CA GLN A 52 -12.83 -6.67 -0.41
C GLN A 52 -12.25 -7.90 0.29
N ASP A 53 -11.17 -7.75 1.07
CA ASP A 53 -10.60 -8.84 1.86
C ASP A 53 -11.59 -9.35 2.91
N GLN A 54 -12.34 -8.48 3.58
CA GLN A 54 -13.39 -8.88 4.53
C GLN A 54 -14.54 -9.67 3.88
N GLN A 55 -14.96 -9.28 2.67
CA GLN A 55 -16.02 -9.93 1.92
C GLN A 55 -15.57 -11.28 1.33
N ASN A 56 -14.31 -11.39 0.90
CA ASN A 56 -13.75 -12.59 0.27
C ASN A 56 -12.95 -13.42 1.27
N LYS A 57 -13.65 -14.18 2.13
CA LYS A 57 -13.03 -14.97 3.21
C LYS A 57 -12.37 -16.27 2.77
N HIS A 58 -12.57 -16.67 1.52
CA HIS A 58 -12.15 -17.96 0.97
C HIS A 58 -10.81 -17.87 0.23
N THR A 59 -10.30 -16.65 0.01
CA THR A 59 -9.09 -16.36 -0.76
C THR A 59 -8.27 -15.30 -0.04
N SER A 60 -6.98 -15.17 -0.37
CA SER A 60 -6.19 -14.02 0.09
C SER A 60 -6.25 -12.91 -0.95
N TYR A 61 -6.16 -11.65 -0.53
CA TYR A 61 -6.20 -10.50 -1.46
C TYR A 61 -5.13 -10.56 -2.57
N ILE A 62 -4.03 -11.30 -2.35
CA ILE A 62 -2.95 -11.51 -3.32
C ILE A 62 -3.12 -12.73 -4.22
N SER A 63 -4.07 -13.62 -3.93
CA SER A 63 -4.18 -14.93 -4.59
C SER A 63 -5.10 -14.92 -5.82
N GLY A 64 -5.46 -13.74 -6.34
CA GLY A 64 -6.05 -13.55 -7.68
C GLY A 64 -7.09 -14.59 -8.08
N ASN A 65 -8.19 -14.72 -7.33
CA ASN A 65 -9.40 -15.34 -7.87
C ASN A 65 -10.32 -14.22 -8.32
N PRO A 66 -10.40 -13.90 -9.63
CA PRO A 66 -11.44 -13.01 -10.12
C PRO A 66 -12.81 -13.62 -9.77
N PRO A 67 -13.80 -12.81 -9.40
CA PRO A 67 -15.16 -13.31 -9.17
C PRO A 67 -15.67 -14.00 -10.45
N SER A 68 -16.33 -15.14 -10.27
CA SER A 68 -17.09 -15.83 -11.31
C SER A 68 -18.36 -15.07 -11.65
#